data_AF-A0A958AWL3-F1
#
_entry.id   AF-A0A958AWL3-F1
#
_cell.length_a   1.000
_cell.length_b   1.000
_cell.length_c   1.000
_cell.angle_alpha   90.00
_cell.angle_beta   90.00
_cell.angle_gamma   90.00
#
_symmetry.space_group_name_H-M   'P 1'
#
loop_
_entity.id
_entity.type
_entity.pdbx_description
1 polymer ?
#
loop_
_entity_poly.entity_id
_entity_poly.type
_entity_poly.pdbx_seq_one_letter_code
_entity_poly.pdbx_strand_id
1 'polypeptide(L)' 'MNTTIAEQIERLAADARQHADNLRFYWDDEGVHQLGIFIDPDLYQYVEKMYSESLAFAERCAALTALAQDLRAG' A
#
# COMPACT_ATOMS: atom_id res chain seq x y z
N MET A 1 0.34 -3.83 28.30
CA MET A 1 0.22 -2.36 28.23
C MET A 1 -0.69 -2.05 27.06
N ASN A 2 -1.76 -1.28 27.25
CA ASN A 2 -2.61 -0.83 26.14
C ASN A 2 -1.81 0.17 25.31
N THR A 3 -1.68 -0.06 24.01
CA THR A 3 -1.07 0.90 23.09
C THR A 3 -2.03 2.07 22.89
N THR A 4 -1.48 3.28 22.75
CA THR A 4 -2.24 4.49 22.47
C THR A 4 -2.81 4.43 21.05
N ILE A 5 -3.85 5.23 20.77
CA ILE A 5 -4.39 5.37 19.40
C ILE A 5 -3.30 5.86 18.43
N ALA A 6 -2.45 6.79 18.86
CA ALA A 6 -1.33 7.27 18.05
C ALA A 6 -0.35 6.13 17.68
N GLU A 7 0.03 5.29 18.65
CA GLU A 7 0.88 4.12 18.39
C GLU A 7 0.24 3.10 17.44
N GLN A 8 -1.07 2.89 17.56
CA GLN A 8 -1.81 2.00 16.66
C GLN A 8 -1.83 2.55 15.23
N ILE A 9 -2.05 3.86 15.06
CA ILE A 9 -2.04 4.52 13.75
C ILE A 9 -0.64 4.49 13.13
N GLU A 10 0.42 4.74 13.90
CA GLU A 10 1.80 4.67 13.41
C GLU A 10 2.15 3.27 12.91
N ARG A 11 1.77 2.24 13.66
CA ARG A 11 1.99 0.87 13.25
C ARG A 11 1.24 0.54 11.96
N LEU A 12 -0.04 0.92 11.88
CA LEU A 12 -0.83 0.72 10.67
C LEU A 12 -0.21 1.43 9.45
N ALA A 13 0.26 2.66 9.64
CA ALA A 13 0.89 3.42 8.57
C ALA A 13 2.23 2.81 8.12
N ALA A 14 3.02 2.28 9.07
CA ALA A 14 4.26 1.56 8.76
C ALA A 14 3.98 0.26 8.00
N ASP A 15 3.01 -0.53 8.45
CA ASP A 15 2.59 -1.76 7.78
C ASP A 15 2.09 -1.44 6.35
N ALA A 16 1.29 -0.39 6.20
CA ALA A 16 0.79 0.06 4.90
C ALA A 16 1.91 0.53 3.95
N ARG A 17 2.94 1.22 4.47
CA ARG A 17 4.12 1.59 3.68
C ARG A 17 4.85 0.36 3.18
N GLN A 18 5.09 -0.62 4.05
CA GLN A 18 5.72 -1.88 3.64
C GLN A 18 4.89 -2.61 2.56
N HIS A 19 3.56 -2.59 2.66
CA HIS A 19 2.69 -3.15 1.64
C HIS A 19 2.78 -2.41 0.31
N ALA A 20 2.82 -1.07 0.32
CA ALA A 20 3.01 -0.27 -0.90
C ALA A 20 4.36 -0.58 -1.58
N ASP A 21 5.43 -0.71 -0.79
CA ASP A 21 6.75 -1.05 -1.31
C ASP A 21 6.78 -2.46 -1.90
N ASN A 22 6.14 -3.43 -1.25
CA ASN A 22 6.01 -4.79 -1.79
C ASN A 22 5.18 -4.82 -3.09
N LEU A 23 4.09 -4.05 -3.16
CA LEU A 23 3.27 -3.95 -4.38
C LEU A 23 4.10 -3.43 -5.55
N ARG A 24 4.87 -2.36 -5.34
CA ARG A 24 5.78 -1.81 -6.36
C ARG A 24 6.86 -2.81 -6.74
N PHE A 25 7.49 -3.46 -5.78
CA PHE A 25 8.49 -4.50 -6.05
C PHE A 25 7.94 -5.60 -6.96
N TYR A 26 6.78 -6.19 -6.64
CA TYR A 26 6.21 -7.23 -7.50
C TYR A 26 5.79 -6.70 -8.87
N TRP A 27 5.22 -5.50 -8.91
CA TRP A 27 4.72 -4.92 -10.16
C TRP A 27 5.86 -4.54 -11.11
N ASP A 28 6.83 -3.78 -10.61
CA ASP A 28 7.90 -3.15 -11.38
C ASP A 28 9.14 -4.04 -11.46
N ASP A 29 9.65 -4.51 -10.32
CA ASP A 29 10.96 -5.19 -10.23
C ASP A 29 10.87 -6.67 -10.64
N GLU A 30 9.84 -7.39 -10.19
CA GLU A 30 9.55 -8.77 -10.62
C GLU A 30 8.83 -8.82 -11.98
N GLY A 31 8.46 -7.65 -12.53
CA GLY A 31 7.94 -7.51 -13.89
C GLY A 31 6.54 -8.05 -14.10
N VAL A 32 5.68 -8.09 -13.07
CA VAL A 32 4.26 -8.50 -13.24
C VAL A 32 3.55 -7.64 -14.29
N HIS A 33 3.89 -6.34 -14.38
CA HIS A 33 3.34 -5.45 -15.42
C HIS A 33 3.68 -5.88 -16.86
N GLN A 34 4.74 -6.67 -17.04
CA GLN A 34 5.17 -7.15 -18.36
C GLN A 34 4.39 -8.39 -18.80
N LEU A 35 3.70 -9.06 -17.86
CA LEU A 35 2.92 -10.26 -18.15
C LEU A 35 1.66 -9.98 -18.97
N GLY A 36 1.27 -8.71 -19.15
CA GLY A 36 0.12 -8.32 -19.96
C GLY A 36 0.20 -8.73 -21.43
N ILE A 37 1.39 -9.06 -21.95
CA ILE A 37 1.54 -9.61 -23.31
C ILE A 37 1.21 -11.12 -23.39
N PHE A 38 1.21 -11.82 -22.26
CA PHE A 38 1.02 -13.26 -22.17
C PHE A 38 -0.35 -13.65 -21.59
N ILE A 39 -0.96 -12.76 -20.82
CA ILE A 39 -2.24 -12.97 -20.16
C ILE A 39 -3.37 -12.45 -21.07
N ASP A 40 -4.55 -13.07 -20.96
CA ASP A 40 -5.76 -12.56 -21.57
C ASP A 40 -5.95 -11.06 -21.23
N PRO A 41 -6.20 -10.18 -22.21
CA PRO A 41 -6.26 -8.74 -21.98
C PRO A 41 -7.32 -8.32 -20.96
N ASP A 42 -8.47 -8.98 -20.93
CA ASP A 42 -9.54 -8.66 -19.99
C ASP A 42 -9.14 -9.09 -18.58
N LEU A 43 -8.53 -10.27 -18.43
CA LEU A 43 -7.98 -10.71 -17.15
C LEU A 43 -6.87 -9.78 -16.64
N TYR A 44 -5.96 -9.37 -17.53
CA TYR A 44 -4.85 -8.50 -17.18
C TYR A 44 -5.33 -7.13 -16.69
N GLN A 45 -6.40 -6.56 -17.28
CA GLN A 45 -7.02 -5.33 -16.79
C GLN A 45 -7.48 -5.43 -15.33
N TYR A 46 -8.01 -6.58 -14.90
CA TYR A 46 -8.37 -6.77 -13.49
C TYR A 46 -7.14 -6.79 -12.59
N VAL A 47 -6.03 -7.41 -13.02
CA VAL A 47 -4.78 -7.43 -12.24
C VAL A 47 -4.21 -6.02 -12.11
N GLU A 48 -4.14 -5.26 -13.21
CA GLU A 48 -3.67 -3.87 -13.21
C GLU A 48 -4.54 -2.98 -12.33
N LYS A 49 -5.87 -3.13 -12.43
CA LYS A 49 -6.81 -2.40 -11.58
C LYS A 49 -6.63 -2.75 -10.11
N MET A 50 -6.49 -4.03 -9.77
CA MET A 50 -6.25 -4.47 -8.40
C MET A 50 -4.94 -3.92 -7.84
N TYR A 51 -3.87 -3.92 -8.64
CA TYR A 51 -2.60 -3.30 -8.26
C TYR A 51 -2.78 -1.81 -7.98
N SER A 52 -3.37 -1.06 -8.93
CA SER A 52 -3.57 0.39 -8.78
C SER A 52 -4.43 0.76 -7.57
N GLU A 53 -5.54 0.05 -7.35
CA GLU A 53 -6.45 0.30 -6.24
C GLU A 53 -5.79 -0.05 -4.89
N SER A 54 -5.07 -1.17 -4.84
CA SER A 54 -4.37 -1.62 -3.63
C SER A 54 -3.22 -0.67 -3.26
N LEU A 55 -2.43 -0.24 -4.25
CA LEU A 55 -1.32 0.68 -4.03
C LEU A 55 -1.85 2.03 -3.53
N ALA A 56 -2.86 2.60 -4.19
CA ALA A 56 -3.45 3.86 -3.79
C ALA A 56 -4.03 3.80 -2.37
N PHE A 57 -4.65 2.67 -1.98
CA PHE A 57 -5.13 2.49 -0.61
C PHE A 57 -3.98 2.41 0.40
N ALA A 58 -2.95 1.60 0.12
CA ALA A 58 -1.79 1.46 0.98
C ALA A 58 -1.06 2.80 1.19
N GLU A 59 -0.89 3.60 0.13
CA GLU A 59 -0.29 4.93 0.22
C GLU A 59 -1.10 5.90 1.10
N ARG A 60 -2.44 5.90 0.97
CA ARG A 60 -3.31 6.70 1.86
C ARG A 60 -3.20 6.27 3.31
N CYS A 61 -3.14 4.97 3.59
CA CYS A 61 -2.92 4.47 4.94
C CYS A 61 -1.53 4.83 5.47
N ALA A 62 -0.49 4.77 4.64
CA ALA A 62 0.86 5.20 5.01
C ALA A 62 0.93 6.70 5.35
N ALA A 63 0.09 7.53 4.72
CA ALA A 63 0.00 8.96 5.03
C ALA A 63 -0.59 9.25 6.43
N LEU A 64 -1.23 8.27 7.10
CA LEU A 64 -1.76 8.43 8.46
C LEU A 64 -0.67 8.64 9.51
N THR A 65 0.61 8.41 9.19
CA THR A 65 1.72 8.78 10.08
C THR A 65 1.66 10.26 10.48
N ALA A 66 1.27 11.16 9.59
CA ALA A 66 1.14 12.59 9.91
C ALA A 66 0.04 12.83 10.97
N LEU A 67 -1.11 12.15 10.83
CA LEU A 67 -2.19 12.23 11.82
C LEU A 67 -1.74 11.72 13.20
N ALA A 68 -0.95 10.64 13.25
CA ALA A 68 -0.43 10.15 14.52
C ALA A 68 0.57 11.11 15.18
N GLN A 69 1.36 11.83 14.38
CA GLN A 69 2.26 12.88 14.87
C GLN A 69 1.47 14.03 15.49
N ASP A 70 0.42 14.50 14.81
CA ASP A 70 -0.45 15.55 15.33
C ASP A 70 -1.13 15.14 16.65
N LEU A 71 -1.60 13.89 16.75
CA LEU A 71 -2.21 13.35 17.97
C LEU A 71 -1.24 13.20 19.15
N ARG A 72 0.07 13.16 18.91
CA ARG A 72 1.10 13.16 19.96
C ARG A 72 1.52 14.56 20.39
N ALA A 73 1.36 15.54 19.51
CA ALA A 73 1.77 16.92 19.73
C ALA A 73 0.71 17.76 20.46
N GLY A 74 -0.56 17.37 20.36
CA GLY A 74 -1.69 17.96 21.10
C GLY A 74 -1.95 17.27 22.44
#